data_AF-A0A165CHJ2-F1
#
_entry.id   AF-A0A165CHJ2-F1
#
_cell.length_a   1.000
_cell.length_b   1.000
_cell.length_c   1.000
_cell.angle_alpha   90.00
_cell.angle_beta   90.00
_cell.angle_gamma   90.00
#
_symmetry.space_group_name_H-M   'P 1'
#
loop_
_entity.id
_entity.type
_entity.pdbx_description
1 polymer ?
#
loop_
_entity_poly.entity_id
_entity_poly.type
_entity_poly.pdbx_seq_one_letter_code
_entity_poly.pdbx_strand_id
1 'polypeptide(L)'
;MCYNIVYGRQHKCGCFIGMSTEKRDCNSPHCLFSTSHPPTCRSRGCDSMMNVPKQVPIRVSPINCPDCARDKGERARINALKDAWRAKGTPPSTPAPAQGVQSWSG
;
A
#
# COMPACT_ATOMS: atom_id res chain seq x y z
N MET A 1 -10.55 8.35 21.93
CA MET A 1 -11.10 7.28 21.07
C MET A 1 -10.14 6.10 21.02
N CYS A 2 -10.67 4.88 20.95
CA CYS A 2 -9.88 3.66 20.74
C CYS A 2 -9.14 3.72 19.39
N TYR A 3 -8.03 3.01 19.27
CA TYR A 3 -7.29 2.88 18.00
C TYR A 3 -6.63 1.51 17.91
N ASN A 4 -6.32 1.10 16.69
CA ASN A 4 -5.54 -0.12 16.46
C ASN A 4 -4.05 0.21 16.43
N ILE A 5 -3.22 -0.61 17.07
CA ILE A 5 -1.78 -0.65 16.86
C ILE A 5 -1.51 -1.79 15.88
N VAL A 6 -0.90 -1.46 14.74
CA VAL A 6 -0.41 -2.46 13.79
C VAL A 6 1.08 -2.63 14.04
N TYR A 7 1.46 -3.78 14.55
CA TYR A 7 2.86 -4.17 14.69
C TYR A 7 3.34 -4.84 13.42
N GLY A 8 4.55 -4.53 13.00
CA GLY A 8 5.05 -5.05 11.73
C GLY A 8 6.54 -4.92 11.53
N ARG A 9 6.94 -5.20 10.30
CA ARG A 9 8.32 -5.11 9.83
C ARG A 9 8.47 -3.88 8.94
N GLN A 10 9.42 -3.02 9.28
CA GLN A 10 9.85 -1.92 8.42
C GLN A 10 11.00 -2.37 7.53
N HIS A 11 10.89 -2.20 6.22
CA HIS A 11 11.97 -2.51 5.27
C HIS A 11 12.83 -1.29 4.94
N LYS A 12 14.06 -1.52 4.47
CA LYS A 12 15.01 -0.46 4.04
C LYS A 12 14.43 0.46 2.95
N CYS A 13 13.50 -0.05 2.14
CA CYS A 13 12.81 0.74 1.11
C CYS A 13 11.73 1.69 1.67
N GLY A 14 11.48 1.70 2.98
CA GLY A 14 10.44 2.54 3.59
C GLY A 14 9.06 1.88 3.68
N CYS A 15 8.89 0.68 3.12
CA CYS A 15 7.63 -0.05 3.21
C CYS A 15 7.46 -0.71 4.60
N PHE A 16 6.26 -0.56 5.16
CA PHE A 16 5.82 -1.23 6.39
C PHE A 16 4.92 -2.42 6.03
N ILE A 17 5.24 -3.60 6.56
CA ILE A 17 4.41 -4.80 6.42
C ILE A 17 3.83 -5.14 7.79
N GLY A 18 2.50 -5.02 7.92
CA GLY A 18 1.78 -5.41 9.13
C GLY A 18 1.86 -6.92 9.37
N MET A 19 2.11 -7.31 10.62
CA MET A 19 2.24 -8.71 11.04
C MET A 19 1.22 -9.08 12.12
N SER A 20 0.89 -8.15 13.01
CA SER A 20 -0.17 -8.34 14.00
C SER A 20 -0.85 -7.01 14.31
N THR A 21 -2.09 -7.08 14.78
CA THR A 21 -2.88 -5.89 15.12
C THR A 21 -3.45 -6.07 16.52
N GLU A 22 -3.30 -5.06 17.37
CA GLU A 22 -3.85 -4.99 18.71
C GLU A 22 -4.77 -3.78 18.82
N LYS A 23 -5.91 -3.91 19.49
CA LYS A 23 -6.78 -2.77 19.79
C LYS A 23 -6.39 -2.15 21.12
N ARG A 24 -6.12 -0.85 21.13
CA ARG A 24 -5.95 -0.07 22.36
C ARG A 24 -7.27 0.56 22.76
N ASP A 25 -7.73 0.16 23.93
CA ASP A 25 -8.89 0.77 24.56
C ASP A 25 -8.54 2.17 25.08
N CYS A 26 -9.47 3.10 24.94
CA CYS A 26 -9.37 4.44 25.52
C CYS A 26 -10.07 4.57 26.87
N ASN A 27 -10.74 3.51 27.34
CA ASN A 27 -11.49 3.45 28.61
C ASN A 27 -12.50 4.61 28.78
N SER A 28 -13.00 5.15 27.67
CA SER A 28 -13.97 6.24 27.69
C SER A 28 -15.39 5.70 27.63
N PRO A 29 -16.29 6.08 28.55
CA PRO A 29 -17.70 5.70 28.50
C PRO A 29 -18.44 6.33 27.31
N HIS A 30 -17.84 7.34 26.66
CA HIS A 30 -18.40 7.97 25.46
C HIS A 30 -17.96 7.31 24.15
N CYS A 31 -17.04 6.34 24.18
CA CYS A 31 -16.54 5.70 22.97
C CYS A 31 -17.20 4.33 22.74
N LEU A 32 -17.94 4.16 21.64
CA LEU A 32 -18.65 2.91 21.33
C LEU A 32 -17.74 1.67 21.29
N PHE A 33 -16.45 1.88 20.99
CA PHE A 33 -15.47 0.81 20.91
C PHE A 33 -14.75 0.54 22.23
N SER A 34 -15.03 1.27 23.30
CA SER A 34 -14.39 1.04 24.60
C SER A 34 -15.07 -0.10 25.36
N THR A 35 -14.31 -0.86 26.14
CA THR A 35 -14.85 -1.86 27.07
C THR A 35 -15.63 -1.22 28.21
N SER A 36 -15.34 0.05 28.53
CA SER A 36 -16.07 0.83 29.53
C SER A 36 -17.40 1.39 29.00
N HIS A 37 -17.71 1.20 27.72
CA HIS A 37 -18.94 1.70 27.12
C HIS A 37 -20.12 0.74 27.35
N PRO A 38 -21.28 1.23 27.83
CA PRO A 38 -22.42 0.38 28.12
C PRO A 38 -23.00 -0.24 26.83
N PRO A 39 -23.24 -1.57 26.78
CA PRO A 39 -23.73 -2.27 25.58
C PRO A 39 -25.09 -1.79 25.07
N THR A 40 -25.89 -1.16 25.93
CA THR A 40 -27.26 -0.70 25.64
C THR A 40 -27.32 0.75 25.18
N CYS A 41 -26.20 1.46 25.13
CA CYS A 41 -26.19 2.86 24.74
C CYS A 41 -26.51 3.03 23.25
N ARG A 42 -27.45 3.93 22.96
CA ARG A 42 -27.84 4.34 21.59
C ARG A 42 -27.69 5.84 21.37
N SER A 43 -26.95 6.52 22.26
CA SER A 43 -26.75 7.96 22.16
C SER A 43 -25.98 8.29 20.88
N ARG A 44 -26.47 9.28 20.14
CA ARG A 44 -25.77 9.82 18.96
C ARG A 44 -24.55 10.67 19.34
N GLY A 45 -24.40 11.03 20.61
CA GLY A 45 -23.25 11.78 21.12
C GLY A 45 -22.05 10.93 21.49
N CYS A 46 -22.11 9.60 21.27
CA CYS A 46 -20.99 8.72 21.49
C CYS A 46 -20.07 8.67 20.26
N ASP A 47 -18.77 8.57 20.50
CA ASP A 47 -17.76 8.41 19.46
C ASP A 47 -17.96 7.06 18.77
N SER A 48 -18.48 7.10 17.54
CA SER A 48 -18.73 5.95 16.67
C SER A 48 -17.60 5.66 15.69
N MET A 49 -16.48 6.41 15.79
CA MET A 49 -15.27 6.18 15.01
C MET A 49 -14.09 5.79 15.90
N MET A 50 -13.24 4.91 15.36
CA MET A 50 -11.91 4.66 15.91
C MET A 50 -10.93 5.68 15.34
N ASN A 51 -9.88 5.97 16.10
CA ASN A 51 -8.76 6.76 15.63
C ASN A 51 -7.94 5.98 14.58
N VAL A 52 -7.17 6.73 13.79
CA VAL A 52 -6.28 6.18 12.77
C VAL A 52 -5.34 5.15 13.38
N PRO A 53 -5.15 3.97 12.74
CA PRO A 53 -4.24 2.96 13.25
C PRO A 53 -2.81 3.48 13.36
N LYS A 54 -2.15 3.19 14.49
CA LYS A 54 -0.74 3.51 14.71
C LYS A 54 0.12 2.36 14.21
N GLN A 55 1.05 2.63 13.31
CA GLN A 55 2.04 1.64 12.88
C GLN A 55 3.24 1.64 13.85
N VAL A 56 3.64 0.46 14.32
CA VAL A 56 4.79 0.28 15.21
C VAL A 56 5.72 -0.79 14.63
N PRO A 57 6.92 -0.41 14.17
CA PRO A 57 7.86 -1.40 13.66
C PRO A 57 8.51 -2.16 14.81
N ILE A 58 8.21 -3.47 14.90
CA ILE A 58 8.83 -4.39 15.87
C ILE A 58 10.13 -4.99 15.34
N ARG A 59 10.33 -4.94 14.02
CA ARG A 59 11.54 -5.42 13.34
C ARG A 59 11.89 -4.47 12.21
N VAL A 60 13.17 -4.16 12.07
CA VAL A 60 13.71 -3.41 10.92
C VAL A 60 14.50 -4.39 10.06
N SER A 61 14.15 -4.46 8.78
CA SER A 61 14.80 -5.35 7.81
C SER A 61 15.79 -4.57 6.96
N PRO A 62 17.05 -5.02 6.85
CA PRO A 62 18.06 -4.35 6.03
C PRO A 62 17.80 -4.52 4.52
N ILE A 63 16.94 -5.47 4.14
CA ILE A 63 16.56 -5.75 2.76
C ILE A 63 15.28 -5.00 2.36
N ASN A 64 15.11 -4.78 1.05
CA ASN A 64 13.87 -4.22 0.51
C ASN A 64 12.70 -5.19 0.73
N CYS A 65 11.47 -4.68 0.75
CA CYS A 65 10.29 -5.53 0.74
C CYS A 65 10.23 -6.36 -0.57
N PRO A 66 9.50 -7.48 -0.59
CA PRO A 66 9.37 -8.33 -1.77
C PRO A 66 8.90 -7.55 -3.01
N ASP A 67 7.96 -6.61 -2.84
CA ASP A 67 7.42 -5.81 -3.93
C ASP A 67 8.48 -4.89 -4.53
N CYS A 68 9.17 -4.09 -3.70
CA CYS A 68 10.26 -3.23 -4.17
C CYS A 68 11.45 -4.02 -4.72
N ALA A 69 11.70 -5.23 -4.21
CA ALA A 69 12.73 -6.10 -4.76
C ALA A 69 12.35 -6.58 -6.16
N ARG A 70 11.09 -6.97 -6.37
CA ARG A 70 10.56 -7.37 -7.68
C ARG A 70 10.58 -6.23 -8.68
N ASP A 71 10.13 -5.04 -8.29
CA ASP A 71 10.08 -3.87 -9.18
C ASP A 71 11.49 -3.45 -9.64
N LYS A 72 12.48 -3.53 -8.74
CA LYS A 72 13.89 -3.31 -9.10
C LYS A 72 14.39 -4.36 -10.09
N GLY A 73 14.03 -5.63 -9.89
CA GLY A 73 14.38 -6.72 -10.80
C GLY A 73 13.79 -6.53 -12.19
N GLU A 74 12.49 -6.19 -12.27
CA GLU A 74 11.82 -5.95 -13.55
C GLU A 74 12.40 -4.74 -14.27
N ARG A 75 12.66 -3.65 -13.54
CA ARG A 75 13.31 -2.47 -14.13
C ARG A 75 14.71 -2.78 -14.64
N ALA A 76 15.49 -3.59 -13.92
CA ALA A 76 16.81 -4.03 -14.36
C ALA A 76 16.72 -4.88 -15.62
N ARG A 77 15.73 -5.80 -15.71
CA ARG A 77 15.47 -6.60 -16.90
C ARG A 77 15.15 -5.75 -18.12
N ILE A 78 14.23 -4.78 -17.98
CA ILE A 78 13.85 -3.88 -19.07
C ILE A 78 15.05 -3.05 -19.52
N ASN A 79 15.87 -2.55 -18.59
CA ASN A 79 17.08 -1.80 -18.93
C ASN A 79 18.09 -2.68 -19.69
N ALA A 80 18.34 -3.90 -19.23
CA ALA A 80 19.21 -4.85 -19.92
C ALA A 80 18.73 -5.17 -21.33
N LEU A 81 17.41 -5.32 -21.53
CA LEU A 81 16.83 -5.45 -22.86
C LEU A 81 17.12 -4.22 -23.72
N LYS A 82 16.85 -3.01 -23.21
CA LYS A 82 17.11 -1.75 -23.93
C LYS A 82 18.58 -1.58 -24.31
N ASP A 83 19.51 -1.96 -23.43
CA ASP A 83 20.95 -1.86 -23.70
C ASP A 83 21.38 -2.89 -24.75
N ALA A 84 20.85 -4.12 -24.68
CA ALA A 84 21.05 -5.13 -25.73
C ALA A 84 20.50 -4.66 -27.09
N TRP A 85 19.39 -3.92 -27.10
CA TRP A 85 18.86 -3.29 -28.32
C TRP A 85 19.77 -2.19 -28.85
N ARG A 86 20.22 -1.26 -27.99
CA ARG A 86 21.17 -0.19 -28.38
C ARG A 86 22.45 -0.77 -28.98
N ALA A 87 22.96 -1.85 -28.39
CA ALA A 87 24.18 -2.52 -28.87
C ALA A 87 24.03 -3.14 -30.27
N LYS A 88 22.81 -3.48 -30.71
CA LYS A 88 22.53 -4.10 -32.03
C LYS A 88 22.30 -3.08 -33.15
N GLY A 89 22.28 -1.78 -32.86
CA GLY A 89 22.41 -0.72 -33.87
C GLY A 89 21.18 -0.39 -34.72
N THR A 90 20.04 -1.08 -34.58
CA THR A 90 18.81 -0.73 -35.31
C THR A 90 17.60 -0.65 -34.37
N PRO A 91 16.89 0.50 -34.32
CA PRO A 91 15.65 0.60 -33.58
C PRO A 91 14.55 -0.25 -34.26
N PRO A 92 13.56 -0.78 -33.51
CA PRO A 92 12.36 -1.31 -34.13
C PRO A 92 11.70 -0.18 -34.91
N SER A 93 11.38 -0.42 -36.18
CA SER A 93 10.41 0.41 -36.88
C SER A 93 9.13 0.37 -36.07
N THR A 94 8.73 1.50 -35.49
CA THR A 94 7.33 1.68 -35.12
C THR A 94 6.55 1.33 -36.38
N PRO A 95 5.68 0.30 -36.38
CA PRO A 95 4.79 0.14 -37.53
C PRO A 95 4.08 1.48 -37.67
N ALA A 96 4.16 2.06 -38.87
CA ALA A 96 3.44 3.28 -39.19
C ALA A 96 1.99 3.12 -38.69
N PRO A 97 1.37 4.14 -38.07
CA PRO A 97 -0.03 4.04 -37.73
C PRO A 97 -0.77 3.62 -39.01
N ALA A 98 -1.38 2.43 -38.98
CA ALA A 98 -2.22 1.98 -40.06
C ALA A 98 -3.27 3.06 -40.27
N GLN A 99 -3.20 3.74 -41.42
CA GLN A 99 -4.24 4.66 -41.85
C GLN A 99 -5.55 3.87 -41.88
N GLY A 100 -6.47 4.19 -40.98
CA GLY A 100 -7.76 3.50 -40.96
C GLY A 100 -8.52 3.55 -39.64
N VAL A 101 -8.67 4.72 -39.02
CA VAL A 101 -9.84 4.93 -38.15
C VAL A 101 -10.91 5.54 -39.03
N GLN A 102 -11.78 4.69 -39.59
CA GLN A 102 -13.03 5.17 -40.18
C GLN A 102 -13.91 5.68 -39.04
N SER A 103 -14.18 6.98 -39.05
CA SER A 103 -15.16 7.63 -38.22
C SER A 103 -16.53 7.03 -38.50
N TRP A 104 -17.12 6.33 -37.54
CA TRP A 104 -18.54 5.96 -37.61
C TRP A 104 -19.36 7.14 -37.14
N SER A 105 -19.96 7.85 -38.11
CA SER A 105 -21.10 8.73 -37.89
C SER A 105 -22.33 8.03 -38.48
N GLY A 106 -23.20 7.57 -37.58
CA GLY A 106 -24.50 6.96 -37.86
C GLY A 106 -25.30 6.89 -36.58
#